data_AF-A0A3D5CFN1-F1
#
_entry.id   AF-A0A3D5CFN1-F1
#
_cell.length_a   1.000
_cell.length_b   1.000
_cell.length_c   1.000
_cell.angle_alpha   90.00
_cell.angle_beta   90.00
_cell.angle_gamma   90.00
#
_symmetry.space_group_name_H-M   'P 1'
#
loop_
_entity.id
_entity.type
_entity.pdbx_description
1 polymer ?
#
loop_
_entity_poly.entity_id
_entity_poly.type
_entity_poly.pdbx_seq_one_letter_code
_entity_poly.pdbx_strand_id
1 'polypeptide(L)'
;SQQKTNVETLIDYYYQPEVAAEVAAWVNYITPVVGAQEAMADIDPEMVDNQLIFPDEATLANAYIFRALSNQEQEKYNAEFEAVGLGA
;
A
#
# COMPACT_ATOMS: atom_id res chain seq x y z
N SER A 1 -7.73 -16.27 19.29
CA SER A 1 -8.91 -15.38 19.23
C SER A 1 -10.14 -16.24 18.98
N GLN A 2 -11.28 -15.94 19.62
CA GLN A 2 -12.55 -16.65 19.38
C GLN A 2 -13.18 -16.32 18.01
N GLN A 3 -12.63 -15.33 17.29
CA GLN A 3 -13.15 -14.83 16.02
C GLN A 3 -12.28 -15.20 14.81
N LYS A 4 -11.38 -16.20 14.93
CA LYS A 4 -10.39 -16.54 13.88
C LYS A 4 -11.05 -16.73 12.51
N THR A 5 -12.09 -17.57 12.44
CA THR A 5 -12.80 -17.88 11.18
C THR A 5 -13.39 -16.62 10.55
N ASN A 6 -14.03 -15.75 11.34
CA ASN A 6 -14.62 -14.52 10.82
C ASN A 6 -13.56 -13.55 10.28
N VAL A 7 -12.38 -13.49 10.92
CA VAL A 7 -11.25 -12.68 10.45
C VAL A 7 -10.69 -13.24 9.14
N GLU A 8 -10.55 -14.56 9.04
CA GLU A 8 -10.10 -15.21 7.80
C GLU A 8 -11.07 -14.97 6.65
N THR A 9 -12.39 -15.11 6.88
CA THR A 9 -13.40 -14.79 5.86
C THR A 9 -13.31 -13.35 5.38
N LEU A 10 -13.04 -12.40 6.27
CA LEU A 10 -12.85 -10.99 5.88
C LEU A 10 -11.60 -10.81 5.04
N ILE A 11 -10.48 -11.44 5.42
CA ILE A 11 -9.24 -11.40 4.63
C ILE A 11 -9.48 -11.99 3.25
N ASP A 12 -10.11 -13.17 3.16
CA ASP A 12 -10.41 -13.83 1.90
C ASP A 12 -11.27 -12.95 0.98
N TYR A 13 -12.24 -12.21 1.54
CA TYR A 13 -13.06 -11.26 0.79
C TYR A 13 -12.23 -10.12 0.19
N TYR A 14 -11.36 -9.48 0.98
CA TYR A 14 -10.50 -8.38 0.50
C TYR A 14 -9.42 -8.83 -0.49
N TYR A 15 -9.12 -10.13 -0.56
CA TYR A 15 -8.18 -10.70 -1.53
C TYR A 15 -8.84 -11.13 -2.86
N GLN A 16 -10.16 -10.96 -3.00
CA GLN A 16 -10.82 -11.10 -4.30
C GLN A 16 -10.42 -9.92 -5.22
N PRO A 17 -10.00 -10.16 -6.47
CA PRO A 17 -9.51 -9.10 -7.37
C PRO A 17 -10.45 -7.90 -7.52
N GLU A 18 -11.75 -8.15 -7.68
CA GLU A 18 -12.77 -7.13 -7.89
C GLU A 18 -12.94 -6.25 -6.64
N VAL A 19 -12.94 -6.88 -5.45
CA VAL A 19 -13.02 -6.18 -4.17
C VAL A 19 -11.76 -5.35 -3.93
N ALA A 20 -10.59 -5.92 -4.23
CA ALA A 20 -9.32 -5.22 -4.08
C ALA A 20 -9.21 -4.03 -5.04
N ALA A 21 -9.72 -4.16 -6.27
CA ALA A 21 -9.79 -3.08 -7.25
C ALA A 21 -10.76 -1.98 -6.83
N GLU A 22 -11.95 -2.33 -6.32
CA GLU A 22 -12.91 -1.35 -5.79
C GLU A 22 -12.29 -0.53 -4.66
N VAL A 23 -11.61 -1.19 -3.72
CA VAL A 23 -10.92 -0.51 -2.62
C VAL A 23 -9.81 0.38 -3.14
N ALA A 24 -8.96 -0.11 -4.06
CA ALA A 24 -7.87 0.66 -4.65
C ALA A 24 -8.36 1.92 -5.38
N ALA A 25 -9.45 1.81 -6.15
CA ALA A 25 -10.09 2.94 -6.82
C ALA A 25 -10.60 3.98 -5.80
N TRP A 26 -11.21 3.51 -4.71
CA TRP A 26 -11.76 4.40 -3.69
C TRP A 26 -10.68 5.13 -2.88
N VAL A 27 -9.67 4.40 -2.39
CA VAL A 27 -8.65 4.96 -1.48
C VAL A 27 -7.43 5.52 -2.19
N ASN A 28 -7.31 5.29 -3.50
CA ASN A 28 -6.18 5.73 -4.33
C ASN A 28 -4.82 5.27 -3.79
N TYR A 29 -4.67 3.95 -3.57
CA TYR A 29 -3.45 3.32 -3.06
C TYR A 29 -3.10 2.04 -3.83
N ILE A 30 -1.82 1.65 -3.79
CA ILE A 30 -1.31 0.45 -4.44
C ILE A 30 -1.88 -0.80 -3.77
N THR A 31 -2.53 -1.67 -4.56
CA THR A 31 -3.07 -2.95 -4.09
C THR A 31 -2.07 -4.10 -4.29
N PRO A 32 -1.92 -5.03 -3.32
CA PRO A 32 -1.03 -6.19 -3.46
C PRO A 32 -1.68 -7.38 -4.18
N VAL A 33 -2.96 -7.28 -4.58
CA VAL A 33 -3.74 -8.41 -5.11
C VAL A 33 -3.54 -8.56 -6.61
N VAL A 34 -2.97 -9.69 -7.02
CA VAL A 34 -2.85 -10.08 -8.45
C VAL A 34 -4.23 -10.22 -9.06
N GLY A 35 -4.45 -9.68 -10.25
CA GLY A 35 -5.75 -9.66 -10.93
C GLY A 35 -6.55 -8.37 -10.71
N ALA A 36 -6.17 -7.53 -9.73
CA ALA A 36 -6.92 -6.32 -9.43
C ALA A 36 -6.79 -5.25 -10.53
N GLN A 37 -5.67 -5.22 -11.27
CA GLN A 37 -5.48 -4.30 -12.40
C GLN A 37 -6.42 -4.66 -13.57
N GLU A 38 -6.58 -5.96 -13.84
CA GLU A 38 -7.51 -6.46 -14.84
C GLU A 38 -8.96 -6.20 -14.42
N ALA A 39 -9.31 -6.46 -13.16
CA ALA A 39 -10.63 -6.18 -12.62
C ALA A 39 -10.97 -4.68 -12.61
N MET A 40 -9.97 -3.80 -12.49
CA MET A 40 -10.15 -2.36 -12.56
C MET A 40 -10.76 -1.91 -13.90
N ALA A 41 -10.53 -2.65 -14.99
CA ALA A 41 -11.08 -2.29 -16.30
C ALA A 41 -12.62 -2.24 -16.33
N ASP A 42 -13.29 -3.01 -15.46
CA ASP A 42 -14.75 -3.00 -15.33
C ASP A 42 -15.26 -1.94 -14.32
N ILE A 43 -14.37 -1.38 -13.48
CA ILE A 43 -14.69 -0.43 -12.41
C ILE A 43 -14.38 1.00 -12.86
N ASP A 44 -13.13 1.27 -13.23
CA ASP A 44 -12.64 2.56 -13.71
C ASP A 44 -11.49 2.35 -14.72
N PRO A 45 -11.79 2.31 -16.03
CA PRO A 45 -10.79 2.14 -17.08
C PRO A 45 -9.66 3.17 -17.07
N GLU A 46 -9.92 4.38 -16.57
CA GLU A 46 -8.90 5.45 -16.53
C GLU A 46 -7.81 5.15 -15.49
N MET A 47 -8.09 4.28 -14.52
CA MET A 47 -7.17 3.90 -13.44
C MET A 47 -6.29 2.70 -13.78
N VAL A 48 -6.61 1.92 -14.82
CA VAL A 48 -5.91 0.67 -15.16
C VAL A 48 -4.42 0.91 -15.40
N ASP A 49 -4.07 1.99 -16.11
CA ASP A 49 -2.69 2.35 -16.44
C ASP A 49 -2.09 3.40 -15.47
N ASN A 50 -2.80 3.73 -14.38
CA ASN A 50 -2.32 4.69 -13.40
C ASN A 50 -1.21 4.08 -12.54
N GLN A 51 0.04 4.43 -12.85
CA GLN A 51 1.25 3.97 -12.17
C GLN A 51 1.31 4.33 -10.67
N LEU A 52 0.46 5.23 -10.17
CA LEU A 52 0.34 5.51 -8.74
C LEU A 52 -0.55 4.49 -8.00
N ILE A 53 -1.30 3.67 -8.75
CA ILE A 53 -2.17 2.59 -8.24
C ILE A 53 -1.61 1.23 -8.66
N PHE A 54 -1.20 1.08 -9.92
CA PHE A 54 -0.61 -0.12 -10.51
C PHE A 54 0.79 0.19 -11.08
N PRO A 55 1.81 0.40 -10.23
CA PRO A 55 3.16 0.70 -10.68
C PRO A 55 3.76 -0.51 -11.40
N ASP A 56 4.44 -0.26 -12.52
CA ASP A 56 5.24 -1.25 -13.22
C ASP A 56 6.62 -1.47 -12.55
N GLU A 57 7.39 -2.41 -13.10
CA GLU A 57 8.72 -2.74 -12.60
C GLU A 57 9.69 -1.56 -12.65
N ALA A 58 9.58 -0.67 -13.65
CA ALA A 58 10.47 0.48 -13.76
C ALA A 58 10.16 1.52 -12.68
N THR A 59 8.88 1.75 -12.38
CA THR A 59 8.44 2.60 -11.27
C THR A 59 8.88 1.98 -9.94
N LEU A 60 8.64 0.68 -9.73
CA LEU A 60 9.02 -0.01 -8.49
C LEU A 60 10.53 -0.12 -8.28
N ALA A 61 11.34 -0.17 -9.34
CA ALA A 61 12.81 -0.20 -9.24
C ALA A 61 13.40 1.05 -8.57
N ASN A 62 12.64 2.15 -8.52
CA ASN A 62 13.03 3.38 -7.84
C ASN A 62 12.55 3.45 -6.38
N ALA A 63 11.78 2.46 -5.90
CA ALA A 63 11.26 2.41 -4.55
C ALA A 63 12.21 1.66 -3.60
N TYR A 64 12.18 2.04 -2.33
CA TYR A 64 12.98 1.42 -1.26
C TYR A 64 12.10 1.14 -0.05
N ILE A 65 12.21 -0.08 0.49
CA ILE A 65 11.56 -0.42 1.74
C ILE A 65 12.42 0.11 2.89
N PHE A 66 11.79 0.80 3.83
CA PHE A 66 12.46 1.20 5.06
C PHE A 66 12.86 -0.04 5.86
N ARG A 67 14.17 -0.20 6.08
CA ARG A 67 14.65 -1.23 7.01
C ARG A 67 14.21 -0.92 8.43
N ALA A 68 14.18 -1.95 9.27
CA ALA A 68 14.08 -1.75 10.70
C ALA A 68 15.29 -0.95 11.22
N LEU A 69 15.01 0.00 12.11
CA LEU A 69 16.01 0.83 12.79
C LEU A 69 16.27 0.30 14.19
N SER A 70 17.54 0.31 14.62
CA SER A 70 17.87 0.12 16.03
C SER A 70 17.32 1.28 16.89
N ASN A 71 17.17 1.07 18.20
CA ASN A 71 16.68 2.13 19.10
C ASN A 71 17.53 3.41 19.01
N GLN A 72 18.87 3.26 18.93
CA GLN A 72 19.79 4.39 18.78
C GLN A 72 19.56 5.15 17.47
N GLU A 73 19.30 4.44 16.37
CA GLU A 73 19.02 5.07 15.08
C GLU A 73 17.66 5.77 15.08
N GLN A 74 16.63 5.18 15.72
CA GLN A 74 15.32 5.82 15.87
C GLN A 74 15.43 7.12 16.67
N GLU A 75 16.11 7.11 17.82
CA GLU A 75 16.33 8.31 18.63
C GLU A 75 17.06 9.40 17.85
N LYS A 76 18.13 9.04 17.14
CA LYS A 76 18.89 9.97 16.31
C LYS A 76 18.04 10.62 15.23
N TYR A 77 17.38 9.82 14.39
CA TYR A 77 16.64 10.35 13.24
C TYR A 77 15.37 11.12 13.66
N ASN A 78 14.73 10.72 14.76
CA ASN A 78 13.61 11.50 15.30
C ASN A 78 14.07 12.87 15.80
N ALA A 79 15.18 12.95 16.54
CA ALA A 79 15.72 14.22 17.01
C ALA A 79 16.14 15.15 15.85
N GLU A 80 16.79 14.59 14.82
CA GLU A 80 17.14 15.35 13.60
C GLU A 80 15.90 15.86 12.86
N PHE A 81 14.85 15.03 12.73
CA PHE A 81 13.60 15.44 12.08
C PHE A 81 12.85 16.53 12.88
N GLU A 82 12.79 16.41 14.21
CA GLU A 82 12.20 17.42 15.09
C GLU A 82 12.94 18.75 15.01
N ALA A 83 14.28 18.73 14.95
CA ALA A 83 15.09 19.94 14.84
C ALA A 83 14.75 20.74 13.57
N VAL A 84 14.58 20.06 12.42
CA VAL A 84 14.13 20.71 11.17
C VAL A 84 12.74 21.35 11.35
N GLY A 85 11.82 20.66 12.03
CA GLY A 85 10.48 21.20 12.33
C GLY A 85 10.50 22.45 13.21
N LEU A 86 11.52 22.61 14.05
CA LEU A 86 11.75 23.78 14.91
C LEU A 86 12.58 24.89 14.23
N GLY A 87 12.97 24.70 12.96
CA GLY A 87 13.67 25.72 12.17
C GLY A 87 15.19 25.70 12.29
N ALA A 88 15.80 24.55 12.62
CA ALA A 88 17.24 24.33 12.53
C ALA A 88 17.76 24.32 11.08
#